data_AF-A0ABD2PTN4-F1
#
_entry.id   AF-A0ABD2PTN4-F1
#
_cell.length_a   1.000
_cell.length_b   1.000
_cell.length_c   1.000
_cell.angle_alpha   90.00
_cell.angle_beta   90.00
_cell.angle_gamma   90.00
#
_symmetry.space_group_name_H-M   'P 1'
#
loop_
_entity.id
_entity.type
_entity.pdbx_description
1 polymer ?
#
loop_
_entity_poly.entity_id
_entity_poly.type
_entity_poly.pdbx_seq_one_letter_code
_entity_poly.pdbx_strand_id
1 'polypeptide(L)'
;MTSERKATFMEWPHPDSAACNVDSLSSAGFVKIPSTFDSVRCVFCRKELEGFDAEDDPFKEHSSHCPNCPFVIAQFPELENFPMNKLSDFLSDICTFQLNAYCAERTTTIKSLIKDVDKKIAEIERDMKKKHK
;
A
#
# COMPACT_ATOMS: atom_id res chain seq x y z
N MET A 1 -9.51 -15.95 -8.16
CA MET A 1 -8.90 -14.81 -7.44
C MET A 1 -8.20 -13.82 -8.37
N THR A 2 -7.40 -14.29 -9.34
CA THR A 2 -6.77 -13.41 -10.33
C THR A 2 -7.79 -12.90 -11.35
N SER A 3 -8.76 -13.71 -11.75
CA SER A 3 -9.88 -13.32 -12.64
C SER A 3 -10.70 -12.15 -12.10
N GLU A 4 -11.01 -12.13 -10.80
CA GLU A 4 -11.73 -11.01 -10.18
C GLU A 4 -10.89 -9.73 -10.15
N ARG A 5 -9.56 -9.85 -10.01
CA ARG A 5 -8.66 -8.69 -10.10
C ARG A 5 -8.60 -8.14 -11.51
N LYS A 6 -8.48 -8.99 -12.54
CA LYS A 6 -8.51 -8.58 -13.96
C LYS A 6 -9.76 -7.78 -14.29
N ALA A 7 -10.92 -8.19 -13.76
CA ALA A 7 -12.20 -7.49 -13.98
C ALA A 7 -12.21 -6.03 -13.48
N THR A 8 -11.27 -5.63 -12.62
CA THR A 8 -11.15 -4.23 -12.16
C THR A 8 -10.53 -3.30 -13.21
N PHE A 9 -9.82 -3.84 -14.21
CA PHE A 9 -9.08 -3.08 -15.21
C PHE A 9 -9.90 -2.83 -16.48
N MET A 10 -10.94 -2.00 -16.40
CA MET A 10 -11.79 -1.69 -17.56
C MET A 10 -11.10 -0.79 -18.60
N GLU A 11 -10.23 0.12 -18.16
CA GLU A 11 -9.52 1.08 -19.03
C GLU A 11 -8.05 1.19 -18.61
N TRP A 12 -7.26 0.14 -18.89
CA TRP A 12 -5.81 0.18 -18.66
C TRP A 12 -5.08 0.80 -19.86
N PRO A 13 -4.14 1.73 -19.66
CA PRO A 13 -3.51 2.47 -20.77
C PRO A 13 -2.59 1.63 -21.65
N HIS A 14 -2.04 0.52 -21.14
CA HIS A 14 -1.06 -0.29 -21.87
C HIS A 14 -1.70 -1.47 -22.59
N PRO A 15 -1.25 -1.81 -23.81
CA PRO A 15 -1.80 -2.92 -24.58
C PRO A 15 -1.46 -4.27 -23.95
N ASP A 16 -2.20 -5.32 -24.32
CA ASP A 16 -1.98 -6.69 -23.84
C ASP A 16 -0.56 -7.23 -24.15
N SER A 17 0.10 -6.69 -25.17
CA SER A 17 1.47 -7.07 -25.55
C SER A 17 2.55 -6.45 -24.66
N ALA A 18 2.22 -5.46 -23.83
CA ALA A 18 3.16 -4.80 -22.94
C ALA A 18 3.55 -5.70 -21.76
N ALA A 19 4.72 -5.44 -21.16
CA ALA A 19 5.12 -6.11 -19.92
C ALA A 19 4.18 -5.72 -18.77
N CYS A 20 3.78 -4.44 -18.70
CA CYS A 20 2.83 -3.91 -17.73
C CYS A 20 1.38 -3.95 -18.25
N ASN A 21 0.90 -5.15 -18.56
CA ASN A 21 -0.49 -5.40 -18.98
C ASN A 21 -1.42 -5.79 -17.80
N VAL A 22 -2.72 -5.87 -18.05
CA VAL A 22 -3.73 -6.24 -17.04
C VAL A 22 -3.45 -7.59 -16.37
N ASP A 23 -2.93 -8.54 -17.14
CA ASP A 23 -2.64 -9.90 -16.69
C ASP A 23 -1.49 -9.92 -15.68
N SER A 24 -0.38 -9.27 -16.01
CA SER A 24 0.79 -9.15 -15.14
C SER A 24 0.48 -8.35 -13.86
N LEU A 25 -0.27 -7.25 -13.95
CA LEU A 25 -0.72 -6.48 -12.78
C LEU A 25 -1.60 -7.32 -11.86
N SER A 26 -2.58 -8.00 -12.44
CA SER A 26 -3.48 -8.87 -11.68
C SER A 26 -2.70 -10.00 -11.03
N SER A 27 -1.75 -10.63 -11.71
CA SER A 27 -0.90 -11.68 -11.13
C SER A 27 0.07 -11.13 -10.07
N ALA A 28 0.49 -9.87 -10.16
CA ALA A 28 1.28 -9.19 -9.14
C ALA A 28 0.46 -8.75 -7.89
N GLY A 29 -0.82 -9.10 -7.84
CA GLY A 29 -1.71 -8.86 -6.70
C GLY A 29 -2.42 -7.51 -6.73
N PHE A 30 -2.38 -6.80 -7.86
CA PHE A 30 -2.98 -5.48 -8.02
C PHE A 30 -4.42 -5.51 -8.52
N VAL A 31 -5.16 -4.47 -8.14
CA VAL A 31 -6.44 -4.06 -8.73
C VAL A 31 -6.37 -2.61 -9.15
N LYS A 32 -7.12 -2.22 -10.19
CA LYS A 32 -7.26 -0.81 -10.59
C LYS A 32 -8.05 -0.04 -9.52
N ILE A 33 -7.58 1.13 -9.12
CA ILE A 33 -8.30 2.08 -8.25
C ILE A 33 -8.59 3.40 -8.98
N PRO A 34 -9.69 4.12 -8.67
CA PRO A 34 -10.14 5.29 -9.45
C PRO A 34 -9.33 6.59 -9.23
N SER A 35 -8.08 6.51 -8.77
CA SER A 35 -7.26 7.70 -8.49
C SER A 35 -6.75 8.37 -9.78
N THR A 36 -5.88 7.71 -10.54
CA THR A 36 -5.41 8.13 -11.88
C THR A 36 -5.76 7.11 -12.95
N PHE A 37 -5.40 7.35 -14.22
CA PHE A 37 -5.65 6.40 -15.32
C PHE A 37 -4.85 5.09 -15.16
N ASP A 38 -3.73 5.12 -14.44
CA ASP A 38 -2.80 4.01 -14.23
C ASP A 38 -2.57 3.64 -12.74
N SER A 39 -3.36 4.21 -11.82
CA SER A 39 -3.26 3.86 -10.41
C SER A 39 -3.74 2.44 -10.13
N VAL A 40 -2.96 1.70 -9.36
CA VAL A 40 -3.30 0.37 -8.86
C VAL A 40 -3.08 0.24 -7.36
N ARG A 41 -3.75 -0.72 -6.73
CA ARG A 41 -3.56 -1.05 -5.31
C ARG A 41 -3.39 -2.54 -5.11
N CYS A 42 -2.39 -2.95 -4.34
CA CYS A 42 -2.26 -4.35 -3.94
C CYS A 42 -3.36 -4.72 -2.95
N VAL A 43 -4.06 -5.84 -3.18
CA VAL A 43 -5.14 -6.29 -2.28
C VAL A 43 -4.64 -6.84 -0.94
N PHE A 44 -3.35 -7.21 -0.85
CA PHE A 44 -2.74 -7.82 0.34
C PHE A 44 -2.06 -6.81 1.24
N CYS A 45 -1.21 -5.92 0.71
CA CYS A 45 -0.52 -4.91 1.51
C CYS A 45 -1.15 -3.51 1.43
N ARG A 46 -2.14 -3.31 0.56
CA ARG A 46 -2.79 -2.01 0.28
C ARG A 46 -1.85 -0.92 -0.28
N LYS A 47 -0.62 -1.26 -0.67
CA LYS A 47 0.28 -0.33 -1.35
C LYS A 47 -0.36 0.13 -2.67
N GLU A 48 -0.44 1.43 -2.84
CA GLU A 48 -0.84 2.09 -4.08
C GLU A 48 0.40 2.48 -4.88
N LEU A 49 0.34 2.26 -6.19
CA LEU A 49 1.36 2.62 -7.16
C LEU A 49 0.68 3.23 -8.39
N GLU A 50 1.39 4.13 -9.07
CA GLU A 50 0.98 4.83 -10.28
C GLU A 50 2.27 5.21 -11.05
N GLY A 51 2.12 5.71 -12.28
CA GLY A 51 3.24 6.10 -13.14
C GLY A 51 3.91 4.91 -13.82
N PHE A 52 3.14 3.88 -14.19
CA PHE A 52 3.69 2.68 -14.85
C PHE A 52 4.01 2.96 -16.31
N ASP A 53 5.21 2.59 -16.74
CA ASP A 53 5.59 2.48 -18.14
C ASP A 53 5.21 1.10 -18.72
N ALA A 54 5.09 1.01 -20.04
CA ALA A 54 4.68 -0.22 -20.72
C ALA A 54 5.66 -1.40 -20.50
N GLU A 55 6.93 -1.09 -20.24
CA GLU A 55 8.01 -2.07 -20.06
C GLU A 55 8.21 -2.48 -18.58
N ASP A 56 7.49 -1.87 -17.65
CA ASP A 56 7.62 -2.17 -16.24
C ASP A 56 7.13 -3.59 -15.93
N ASP A 57 7.79 -4.24 -14.97
CA ASP A 57 7.36 -5.52 -14.41
C ASP A 57 6.59 -5.24 -13.11
N PRO A 58 5.26 -5.44 -13.09
CA PRO A 58 4.46 -5.09 -11.93
C PRO A 58 4.89 -5.78 -10.63
N PHE A 59 5.39 -7.01 -10.70
CA PHE A 59 5.83 -7.72 -9.51
C PHE A 59 7.16 -7.16 -8.99
N LYS A 60 8.09 -6.79 -9.88
CA LYS A 60 9.32 -6.09 -9.47
C LYS A 60 9.02 -4.74 -8.85
N GLU A 61 8.11 -3.98 -9.43
CA GLU A 61 7.66 -2.70 -8.85
C GLU A 61 7.05 -2.90 -7.47
N HIS A 62 6.19 -3.91 -7.32
CA HIS A 62 5.63 -4.27 -6.01
C HIS A 62 6.73 -4.62 -5.00
N SER A 63 7.69 -5.46 -5.38
CA SER A 63 8.79 -5.89 -4.51
C SER A 63 9.71 -4.75 -4.12
N SER A 64 10.01 -3.84 -5.05
CA SER A 64 10.82 -2.63 -4.80
C SER A 64 10.13 -1.67 -3.82
N HIS A 65 8.85 -1.41 -4.03
CA HIS A 65 8.10 -0.42 -3.26
C HIS A 65 7.52 -0.93 -1.93
N CYS A 66 7.35 -2.25 -1.77
CA CYS A 66 6.83 -2.87 -0.56
C CYS A 66 7.43 -4.27 -0.35
N PRO A 67 8.76 -4.38 -0.11
CA PRO A 67 9.46 -5.67 -0.03
C PRO A 67 8.95 -6.58 1.11
N ASN A 68 8.36 -5.97 2.15
CA ASN A 68 7.83 -6.67 3.31
C ASN A 68 6.35 -7.08 3.16
N CYS A 69 5.75 -6.86 1.99
CA CYS A 69 4.40 -7.34 1.71
C CYS A 69 4.35 -8.87 1.87
N PRO A 70 3.43 -9.45 2.67
CA PRO A 70 3.35 -10.90 2.85
C PRO A 70 3.18 -11.66 1.53
N PHE A 71 2.46 -11.09 0.56
CA PHE A 71 2.32 -11.65 -0.79
C PHE A 71 3.66 -11.69 -1.57
N VAL A 72 4.46 -10.62 -1.47
CA VAL A 72 5.79 -10.55 -2.12
C VAL A 72 6.74 -11.57 -1.50
N ILE A 73 6.82 -11.61 -0.17
CA ILE A 73 7.69 -12.55 0.58
C ILE A 73 7.36 -13.99 0.20
N ALA A 74 6.06 -14.28 0.10
CA ALA A 74 5.58 -15.62 -0.18
C ALA A 74 5.82 -16.06 -1.64
N GLN A 75 6.19 -15.13 -2.54
CA GLN A 75 6.49 -15.38 -3.96
C GLN A 75 5.40 -16.19 -4.68
N PHE A 76 4.14 -15.95 -4.36
CA PHE A 76 3.01 -16.66 -4.96
C PHE A 76 2.35 -15.81 -6.05
N PRO A 77 2.74 -15.93 -7.33
CA PRO A 77 2.05 -15.24 -8.43
C PRO A 77 0.59 -15.72 -8.57
N GLU A 78 0.28 -16.95 -8.14
CA GLU A 78 -1.07 -17.52 -8.22
C GLU A 78 -1.43 -18.27 -6.93
N LEU A 79 -2.41 -17.74 -6.19
CA LEU A 79 -2.95 -18.38 -4.99
C LEU A 79 -3.75 -19.67 -5.27
N GLU A 80 -3.95 -20.03 -6.54
CA GLU A 80 -4.73 -21.21 -6.93
C GLU A 80 -4.11 -22.53 -6.48
N ASN A 81 -2.79 -22.55 -6.26
CA ASN A 81 -2.06 -23.68 -5.70
C ASN A 81 -1.53 -23.42 -4.28
N PHE A 82 -2.12 -22.46 -3.57
CA PHE A 82 -1.67 -22.10 -2.23
C PHE A 82 -1.93 -23.27 -1.24
N PRO A 83 -0.93 -23.71 -0.47
CA PRO A 83 -1.09 -24.83 0.45
C PRO A 83 -2.02 -24.43 1.60
N MET A 84 -3.21 -25.04 1.66
CA MET A 84 -4.26 -24.69 2.64
C MET A 84 -3.80 -24.75 4.10
N ASN A 85 -2.84 -25.63 4.43
CA ASN A 85 -2.26 -25.73 5.76
C ASN A 85 -1.40 -24.50 6.16
N LYS A 86 -1.08 -23.60 5.22
CA LYS A 86 -0.40 -22.32 5.49
C LYS A 86 -1.35 -21.12 5.44
N LEU A 87 -2.65 -21.34 5.20
CA LEU A 87 -3.59 -20.24 4.93
C LEU A 87 -3.81 -19.39 6.17
N SER A 88 -3.91 -20.01 7.35
CA SER A 88 -4.03 -19.30 8.62
C SER A 88 -2.87 -18.35 8.84
N ASP A 89 -1.65 -18.82 8.60
CA ASP A 89 -0.42 -18.08 8.85
C ASP A 89 -0.32 -16.91 7.86
N PHE A 90 -0.60 -17.17 6.57
CA PHE A 90 -0.60 -16.12 5.56
C PHE A 90 -1.64 -15.03 5.81
N LEU A 91 -2.87 -15.40 6.20
CA LEU A 91 -3.90 -14.42 6.55
C LEU A 91 -3.54 -13.65 7.82
N SER A 92 -2.93 -14.32 8.80
CA SER A 92 -2.41 -13.69 10.02
C SER A 92 -1.31 -12.67 9.68
N ASP A 93 -0.38 -13.03 8.81
CA ASP A 93 0.70 -12.15 8.34
C ASP A 93 0.15 -10.92 7.62
N ILE A 94 -0.86 -11.10 6.74
CA ILE A 94 -1.54 -9.99 6.07
C ILE A 94 -2.19 -9.04 7.08
N CYS A 95 -3.00 -9.58 7.99
CA CYS A 95 -3.68 -8.79 9.02
C CYS A 95 -2.68 -8.04 9.89
N THR A 96 -1.61 -8.71 10.31
CA THR A 96 -0.57 -8.14 11.15
C THR A 96 0.17 -7.02 10.42
N PHE A 97 0.55 -7.23 9.15
CA PHE A 97 1.18 -6.22 8.32
C PHE A 97 0.29 -4.98 8.16
N GLN A 98 -0.98 -5.17 7.77
CA GLN A 98 -1.93 -4.08 7.58
C GLN A 98 -2.19 -3.31 8.88
N LEU A 99 -2.38 -4.01 10.00
CA LEU A 99 -2.61 -3.39 11.30
C LEU A 99 -1.39 -2.59 11.77
N ASN A 100 -0.18 -3.14 11.61
CA ASN A 100 1.05 -2.45 11.97
C ASN A 100 1.27 -1.20 11.12
N ALA A 101 1.04 -1.28 9.81
CA ALA A 101 1.12 -0.12 8.91
C ALA A 101 0.12 0.98 9.32
N TYR A 102 -1.14 0.62 9.58
CA TYR A 102 -2.16 1.56 10.06
C TYR A 102 -1.76 2.21 11.40
N CYS A 103 -1.32 1.41 12.37
CA CYS A 103 -0.89 1.91 13.67
C CYS A 103 0.33 2.83 13.56
N ALA A 104 1.30 2.52 12.70
CA ALA A 104 2.48 3.35 12.48
C ALA A 104 2.11 4.72 11.86
N GLU A 105 1.21 4.74 10.88
CA GLU A 105 0.72 5.97 10.26
C GLU A 105 -0.03 6.83 11.29
N ARG A 106 -0.97 6.24 12.04
CA ARG A 106 -1.72 6.94 13.10
C ARG A 106 -0.80 7.47 14.20
N THR A 107 0.19 6.69 14.61
CA THR A 107 1.19 7.11 15.61
C THR A 107 1.97 8.33 15.13
N THR A 108 2.36 8.37 13.86
CA THR A 108 3.08 9.51 13.26
C THR A 108 2.22 10.76 13.27
N THR A 109 0.94 10.65 12.89
CA THR A 109 -0.02 11.75 12.94
C THR A 109 -0.22 12.26 14.37
N ILE A 110 -0.43 11.37 15.33
CA ILE A 110 -0.59 11.74 16.75
C ILE A 110 0.66 12.47 17.27
N LYS A 111 1.86 11.97 16.96
CA LYS A 111 3.13 12.62 17.35
C LYS A 111 3.26 14.03 16.77
N SER A 112 2.84 14.26 15.53
CA SER A 112 2.83 15.59 14.93
C SER A 112 1.87 16.53 15.66
N LEU A 113 0.66 16.06 15.98
CA LEU A 113 -0.33 16.86 16.71
C LEU A 113 0.14 17.21 18.12
N ILE A 114 0.77 16.27 18.83
CA ILE A 114 1.36 16.53 20.15
C ILE A 114 2.40 17.65 20.05
N LYS A 115 3.29 17.59 19.05
CA LYS A 115 4.31 18.63 18.83
C LYS A 115 3.69 20.01 18.57
N ASP A 116 2.58 20.08 17.84
CA ASP A 116 1.87 21.33 17.58
C ASP A 116 1.22 21.89 18.86
N VAL A 117 0.67 21.01 19.71
CA VAL A 117 0.13 21.38 21.03
C VAL A 117 1.24 21.90 21.95
N ASP A 118 2.38 21.21 22.03
CA ASP A 118 3.52 21.63 22.85
C ASP A 118 4.04 23.00 22.42
N LYS A 119 4.10 23.26 21.11
CA LYS A 119 4.49 24.57 20.56
C LYS A 119 3.53 25.68 21.03
N LYS A 120 2.21 25.44 20.97
CA LYS A 120 1.20 26.40 21.43
C LYS A 120 1.28 26.65 22.93
N ILE A 121 1.50 25.61 23.73
CA ILE A 121 1.71 25.75 25.18
C ILE A 121 2.90 26.68 25.44
N ALA A 122 4.04 26.44 24.78
CA ALA A 122 5.23 27.27 24.94
C ALA A 122 5.04 28.74 24.47
N GLU A 123 4.18 28.99 23.48
CA GLU A 123 3.78 30.35 23.06
C GLU A 123 2.96 31.05 24.14
N ILE A 124 1.95 30.37 24.68
CA ILE A 124 1.10 30.87 25.76
C ILE A 124 1.94 31.20 27.00
N GLU A 125 2.85 30.32 27.40
CA GLU A 125 3.74 30.55 28.55
C GLU A 125 4.64 31.77 28.35
N ARG A 126 5.17 31.99 27.14
CA ARG A 126 5.98 33.17 26.81
C ARG A 126 5.16 34.46 26.92
N ASP A 127 3.94 34.46 26.43
CA ASP A 127 3.09 35.65 26.45
C ASP A 127 2.57 35.96 27.87
N MET A 128 2.33 34.93 28.69
CA MET A 128 2.03 35.10 30.12
C MET A 128 3.19 35.76 30.87
N LYS A 129 4.44 35.36 30.60
CA LYS A 129 5.64 35.97 31.21
C LYS A 129 5.83 37.44 30.79
N LYS A 130 5.49 37.81 29.56
CA LYS A 130 5.56 39.21 29.09
C LYS A 130 4.53 40.12 29.75
N LYS A 131 3.34 39.61 30.10
CA LYS A 131 2.29 40.40 30.75
C LYS A 131 2.58 40.77 32.21
N HIS A 132 3.45 40.02 32.88
CA HIS A 132 3.80 40.22 34.30
C HIS A 132 5.16 40.91 34.49
N LYS A 133 5.72 41.50 33.44
CA LYS A 133 6.96 42.28 33.45
C LYS A 133 6.65 43.70 33.00
#